data_AF-L0EIX7-F1
#
_entry.id   AF-L0EIX7-F1
#
_cell.length_a   1.000
_cell.length_b   1.000
_cell.length_c   1.000
_cell.angle_alpha   90.00
_cell.angle_beta   90.00
_cell.angle_gamma   90.00
#
_symmetry.space_group_name_H-M   'P 1'
#
loop_
_entity.id
_entity.type
_entity.pdbx_description
1 polymer ?
#
loop_
_entity_poly.entity_id
_entity_poly.type
_entity_poly.pdbx_seq_one_letter_code
_entity_poly.pdbx_strand_id
1 'polypeptide(L)'
;MPDGTVIERGGKNLTENEGGWNDGKQRKIGCFAPDVLDGIIRYLRGITLPDGGLPFVFKSAGEYTHAPWWRAERDDVPSINPTGSILGLLYKQRVRTEIFAEEWFVKNEAYVWRVVEREEPAGYHDGVNWLMFLLHAPDRNRAERHLSKFDAWLGRPGTIERNPDAEGYVHKVLDWAPRPDSHAAKFVTESEVREHLETLVRLQREDGGWPIHWQTVSPGAELAWRGWITVERLKTLRAYGVI
;
A
#
# COMPACT_ATOMS: atom_id res chain seq x y z
N MET A 1 11.85 -14.27 73.11
CA MET A 1 10.97 -14.08 74.28
C MET A 1 11.84 -13.83 75.48
N PRO A 2 11.57 -12.79 76.29
CA PRO A 2 10.64 -11.66 76.03
C PRO A 2 11.25 -10.73 74.94
N ASP A 3 11.05 -9.41 74.78
CA ASP A 3 10.05 -8.39 75.18
C ASP A 3 9.98 -7.26 74.11
N GLY A 4 9.07 -6.28 74.29
CA GLY A 4 9.09 -4.95 73.67
C GLY A 4 9.77 -3.90 74.57
N THR A 5 9.97 -2.63 74.16
CA THR A 5 8.93 -1.76 73.62
C THR A 5 9.51 -0.51 72.91
N VAL A 6 9.01 -0.24 71.70
CA VAL A 6 8.82 1.06 70.99
C VAL A 6 9.78 2.25 71.25
N ILE A 7 10.40 2.73 70.16
CA ILE A 7 10.55 4.17 69.89
C ILE A 7 10.02 4.43 68.47
N GLU A 8 9.13 5.41 68.33
CA GLU A 8 8.39 5.70 67.10
C GLU A 8 9.30 6.23 65.98
N ARG A 9 9.08 5.77 64.74
CA ARG A 9 9.54 6.45 63.53
C ARG A 9 8.35 6.90 62.72
N GLY A 10 8.18 8.22 62.60
CA GLY A 10 7.09 8.82 61.84
C GLY A 10 7.14 8.45 60.36
N GLY A 11 6.25 7.55 59.95
CA GLY A 11 6.00 7.29 58.53
C GLY A 11 5.21 8.45 57.91
N LYS A 12 5.77 9.09 56.89
CA LYS A 12 4.96 9.80 55.90
C LYS A 12 4.72 8.86 54.74
N ASN A 13 3.49 8.35 54.64
CA ASN A 13 3.01 7.72 53.43
C ASN A 13 3.14 8.71 52.26
N LEU A 14 3.87 8.33 51.23
CA LEU A 14 3.74 8.96 49.92
C LEU A 14 2.53 8.32 49.24
N THR A 15 1.37 8.88 49.53
CA THR A 15 0.12 8.59 48.82
C THR A 15 0.24 9.02 47.36
N GLU A 16 -0.27 8.18 46.46
CA GLU A 16 -0.94 8.56 45.21
C GLU A 16 -0.29 9.69 44.41
N ASN A 17 0.52 9.30 43.43
CA ASN A 17 0.69 10.10 42.23
C ASN A 17 0.20 9.28 41.03
N GLU A 18 -1.13 9.16 40.91
CA GLU A 18 -1.80 8.65 39.70
C GLU A 18 -1.64 9.65 38.55
N GLY A 19 -0.39 9.80 38.08
CA GLY A 19 -0.04 10.54 36.87
C GLY A 19 -0.47 9.76 35.64
N GLY A 20 -1.78 9.70 35.39
CA GLY A 20 -2.40 8.92 34.33
C GLY A 20 -1.89 9.27 32.93
N TRP A 21 -0.85 8.57 32.48
CA TRP A 21 -0.42 8.53 31.08
C TRP A 21 -1.37 7.66 30.24
N ASN A 22 -2.62 8.10 30.16
CA ASN A 22 -3.66 7.53 29.30
C ASN A 22 -4.31 8.62 28.42
N ASP A 23 -3.50 9.60 27.97
CA ASP A 23 -3.89 10.59 26.96
C ASP A 23 -4.00 9.93 25.57
N GLY A 24 -5.16 9.35 25.28
CA GLY A 24 -5.90 9.41 24.01
C GLY A 24 -5.24 9.00 22.67
N LYS A 25 -3.94 8.66 22.63
CA LYS A 25 -3.13 8.54 21.41
C LYS A 25 -2.87 7.11 20.97
N GLN A 26 -3.64 6.14 21.44
CA GLN A 26 -3.55 4.77 20.95
C GLN A 26 -4.44 4.56 19.70
N ARG A 27 -3.81 4.07 18.62
CA ARG A 27 -4.37 3.76 17.28
C ARG A 27 -4.93 4.95 16.46
N LYS A 28 -4.02 5.73 15.85
CA LYS A 28 -4.29 6.48 14.59
C LYS A 28 -4.13 5.63 13.31
N ILE A 29 -3.98 4.30 13.42
CA ILE A 29 -3.81 3.41 12.26
C ILE A 29 -5.21 3.02 11.76
N GLY A 30 -5.53 3.38 10.51
CA GLY A 30 -6.85 3.13 9.90
C GLY A 30 -7.84 4.31 10.01
N CYS A 31 -7.43 5.45 10.56
CA CYS A 31 -8.21 6.69 10.52
C CYS A 31 -7.98 7.42 9.19
N PHE A 32 -9.04 7.98 8.59
CA PHE A 32 -8.93 8.84 7.42
C PHE A 32 -9.08 10.29 7.83
N ALA A 33 -8.07 11.12 7.57
CA ALA A 33 -8.06 12.54 7.92
C ALA A 33 -9.01 13.31 6.96
N PRO A 34 -10.11 13.92 7.44
CA PRO A 34 -11.14 14.49 6.56
C PRO A 34 -10.64 15.67 5.72
N ASP A 35 -9.79 16.50 6.30
CA ASP A 35 -9.12 17.66 5.68
C ASP A 35 -8.16 17.24 4.55
N VAL A 36 -7.39 16.18 4.76
CA VAL A 36 -6.52 15.59 3.73
C VAL A 36 -7.37 14.97 2.61
N LEU A 37 -8.45 14.27 2.95
CA LEU A 37 -9.40 13.75 1.95
C LEU A 37 -10.02 14.88 1.12
N ASP A 38 -10.44 15.99 1.72
CA ASP A 38 -11.04 17.13 1.00
C ASP A 38 -10.06 17.74 -0.01
N GLY A 39 -8.78 17.80 0.33
CA GLY A 39 -7.71 18.18 -0.59
C GLY A 39 -7.56 17.21 -1.76
N ILE A 40 -7.49 15.91 -1.47
CA ILE A 40 -7.36 14.84 -2.48
C ILE A 40 -8.58 14.82 -3.41
N ILE A 41 -9.80 14.83 -2.87
CA ILE A 41 -11.07 14.81 -3.62
C ILE A 41 -11.16 16.01 -4.56
N ARG A 42 -10.85 17.22 -4.08
CA ARG A 42 -10.84 18.43 -4.90
C ARG A 42 -9.83 18.33 -6.05
N TYR A 43 -8.64 17.78 -5.81
CA TYR A 43 -7.64 17.56 -6.84
C TYR A 43 -8.11 16.54 -7.88
N LEU A 44 -8.53 15.35 -7.44
CA LEU A 44 -9.01 14.26 -8.32
C LEU A 44 -10.21 14.66 -9.17
N ARG A 45 -11.16 15.41 -8.60
CA ARG A 45 -12.28 16.01 -9.35
C ARG A 45 -11.78 16.95 -10.46
N GLY A 46 -10.75 17.76 -10.18
CA GLY A 46 -10.15 18.69 -11.15
C GLY A 46 -9.30 18.04 -12.24
N ILE A 47 -8.85 16.80 -12.06
CA ILE A 47 -8.01 16.07 -13.02
C ILE A 47 -8.68 14.84 -13.67
N THR A 48 -9.97 14.63 -13.41
CA THR A 48 -10.74 13.55 -14.04
C THR A 48 -10.97 13.86 -15.51
N LEU A 49 -10.63 12.92 -16.38
CA LEU A 49 -10.82 13.06 -17.83
C LEU A 49 -12.31 12.99 -18.22
N PRO A 50 -12.73 13.57 -19.38
CA PRO A 50 -14.15 13.72 -19.74
C PRO A 50 -14.98 12.43 -19.70
N ASP A 51 -14.39 11.31 -20.15
CA ASP A 51 -15.00 9.97 -20.20
C ASP A 51 -14.60 9.07 -19.01
N GLY A 52 -13.96 9.66 -18.00
CA GLY A 52 -13.44 8.98 -16.82
C GLY A 52 -12.02 8.44 -16.96
N GLY A 53 -11.40 8.23 -15.80
CA GLY A 53 -10.00 7.87 -15.67
C GLY A 53 -9.10 9.08 -15.41
N LEU A 54 -7.93 8.80 -14.85
CA LEU A 54 -6.88 9.78 -14.56
C LEU A 54 -5.69 9.54 -15.50
N PRO A 55 -4.93 10.58 -15.89
CA PRO A 55 -3.66 10.37 -16.58
C PRO A 55 -2.66 9.62 -15.68
N PHE A 56 -1.78 8.82 -16.28
CA PHE A 56 -0.67 8.19 -15.56
C PHE A 56 0.28 9.26 -14.98
N VAL A 57 0.59 10.27 -15.78
CA VAL A 57 1.42 11.43 -15.45
C VAL A 57 1.06 12.58 -16.40
N PHE A 58 1.18 13.83 -15.95
CA PHE A 58 0.96 15.01 -16.78
C PHE A 58 2.12 15.28 -17.73
N LYS A 59 1.85 15.86 -18.91
CA LYS A 59 2.90 16.28 -19.86
C LYS A 59 3.89 17.26 -19.23
N SER A 60 3.42 18.12 -18.33
CA SER A 60 4.24 19.10 -17.60
C SER A 60 5.32 18.46 -16.72
N ALA A 61 5.25 17.17 -16.39
CA ALA A 61 6.37 16.45 -15.76
C ALA A 61 7.64 16.49 -16.65
N GLY A 62 7.47 16.59 -17.97
CA GLY A 62 8.55 16.75 -18.94
C GLY A 62 9.35 18.05 -18.80
N GLU A 63 8.79 19.08 -18.14
CA GLU A 63 9.42 20.39 -17.94
C GLU A 63 10.43 20.41 -16.78
N TYR A 64 10.44 19.36 -15.95
CA TYR A 64 11.26 19.25 -14.74
C TYR A 64 12.15 17.99 -14.79
N THR A 65 13.07 17.84 -13.82
CA THR A 65 13.84 16.60 -13.67
C THR A 65 12.91 15.46 -13.25
N HIS A 66 12.67 14.51 -14.17
CA HIS A 66 11.79 13.35 -14.00
C HIS A 66 12.53 12.05 -14.32
N ALA A 67 11.99 10.92 -13.87
CA ALA A 67 12.49 9.62 -14.29
C ALA A 67 12.04 9.30 -15.74
N PRO A 68 12.83 8.56 -16.55
CA PRO A 68 12.52 8.35 -17.97
C PRO A 68 11.12 7.77 -18.25
N TRP A 69 10.64 6.89 -17.37
CA TRP A 69 9.31 6.26 -17.42
C TRP A 69 8.15 7.18 -16.97
N TRP A 70 8.42 8.42 -16.56
CA TRP A 70 7.41 9.45 -16.27
C TRP A 70 7.30 10.51 -17.37
N ARG A 71 7.93 10.29 -18.52
CA ARG A 71 7.72 11.13 -19.70
C ARG A 71 6.40 10.73 -20.38
N ALA A 72 5.43 11.65 -20.40
CA ALA A 72 4.21 11.50 -21.18
C ALA A 72 4.15 12.52 -22.32
N GLU A 73 3.82 12.05 -23.52
CA GLU A 73 3.45 12.89 -24.66
C GLU A 73 1.99 13.35 -24.59
N ARG A 74 1.17 12.62 -23.81
CA ARG A 74 -0.28 12.81 -23.67
C ARG A 74 -0.72 12.56 -22.23
N ASP A 75 -1.56 13.45 -21.73
CA ASP A 75 -2.22 13.41 -20.42
C ASP A 75 -3.75 13.54 -20.55
N ASP A 76 -4.26 13.46 -21.78
CA ASP A 76 -5.68 13.36 -22.14
C ASP A 76 -6.12 11.90 -22.36
N VAL A 77 -5.26 10.94 -22.01
CA VAL A 77 -5.52 9.49 -22.12
C VAL A 77 -5.60 8.90 -20.70
N PRO A 78 -6.69 8.18 -20.36
CA PRO A 78 -6.85 7.59 -19.04
C PRO A 78 -5.97 6.35 -18.86
N SER A 79 -5.42 6.18 -17.66
CA SER A 79 -4.58 5.04 -17.30
C SER A 79 -5.11 4.32 -16.05
N ILE A 80 -5.06 2.99 -16.07
CA ILE A 80 -5.51 2.16 -14.95
C ILE A 80 -4.60 2.31 -13.73
N ASN A 81 -3.31 2.54 -13.96
CA ASN A 81 -2.38 3.06 -12.97
C ASN A 81 -2.30 4.58 -13.11
N PRO A 82 -2.70 5.41 -12.13
CA PRO A 82 -3.05 5.07 -10.74
C PRO A 82 -4.56 4.94 -10.44
N THR A 83 -5.44 5.09 -11.44
CA THR A 83 -6.89 5.21 -11.23
C THR A 83 -7.49 4.07 -10.39
N GLY A 84 -7.11 2.81 -10.65
CA GLY A 84 -7.67 1.64 -9.96
C GLY A 84 -7.37 1.63 -8.46
N SER A 85 -6.11 1.87 -8.08
CA SER A 85 -5.71 1.96 -6.67
C SER A 85 -6.37 3.14 -5.97
N ILE A 86 -6.46 4.29 -6.65
CA ILE A 86 -7.10 5.49 -6.10
C ILE A 86 -8.57 5.22 -5.80
N LEU A 87 -9.34 4.64 -6.74
CA LEU A 87 -10.74 4.30 -6.48
C LEU A 87 -10.90 3.21 -5.42
N GLY A 88 -10.04 2.18 -5.42
CA GLY A 88 -10.03 1.15 -4.37
C GLY A 88 -9.81 1.74 -2.97
N LEU A 89 -8.88 2.68 -2.83
CA LEU A 89 -8.63 3.40 -1.58
C LEU A 89 -9.77 4.36 -1.20
N LEU A 90 -10.41 5.01 -2.19
CA LEU A 90 -11.56 5.87 -1.95
C LEU A 90 -12.83 5.07 -1.57
N TYR A 91 -13.02 3.84 -2.04
CA TYR A 91 -14.06 2.96 -1.51
C TYR A 91 -13.74 2.40 -0.12
N LYS A 92 -12.45 2.22 0.20
CA LYS A 92 -12.00 1.74 1.51
C LYS A 92 -12.24 2.76 2.62
N GLN A 93 -12.21 4.07 2.33
CA GLN A 93 -12.49 5.11 3.31
C GLN A 93 -13.98 5.21 3.66
N ARG A 94 -14.27 5.71 4.86
CA ARG A 94 -15.61 5.70 5.47
C ARG A 94 -16.07 7.09 5.97
N VAL A 95 -15.49 8.15 5.43
CA VAL A 95 -15.56 9.54 5.94
C VAL A 95 -16.13 10.53 4.92
N ARG A 96 -15.96 10.22 3.64
CA ARG A 96 -16.41 10.97 2.46
C ARG A 96 -17.07 10.00 1.48
N THR A 97 -18.17 9.38 1.88
CA THR A 97 -18.85 8.36 1.05
C THR A 97 -19.86 8.97 0.08
N GLU A 98 -20.25 10.23 0.31
CA GLU A 98 -21.08 11.05 -0.59
C GLU A 98 -20.44 11.23 -1.97
N ILE A 99 -19.10 11.21 -2.07
CA ILE A 99 -18.38 11.34 -3.34
C ILE A 99 -18.71 10.22 -4.33
N PHE A 100 -19.18 9.06 -3.86
CA PHE A 100 -19.50 7.91 -4.72
C PHE A 100 -20.67 8.20 -5.69
N ALA A 101 -21.50 9.19 -5.38
CA ALA A 101 -22.58 9.66 -6.25
C ALA A 101 -22.18 10.85 -7.14
N GLU A 102 -20.97 11.41 -6.99
CA GLU A 102 -20.52 12.53 -7.82
C GLU A 102 -20.11 12.06 -9.22
N GLU A 103 -20.41 12.89 -10.24
CA GLU A 103 -20.19 12.57 -11.65
C GLU A 103 -18.74 12.16 -11.97
N TRP A 104 -17.76 12.87 -11.42
CA TRP A 104 -16.34 12.56 -11.64
C TRP A 104 -15.99 11.15 -11.11
N PHE A 105 -16.54 10.76 -9.97
CA PHE A 105 -16.25 9.47 -9.36
C PHE A 105 -16.91 8.35 -10.16
N VAL A 106 -18.20 8.51 -10.51
CA VAL A 106 -18.95 7.56 -11.37
C VAL A 106 -18.27 7.37 -12.72
N LYS A 107 -17.74 8.44 -13.33
CA LYS A 107 -16.96 8.37 -14.57
C LYS A 107 -15.67 7.56 -14.40
N ASN A 108 -14.88 7.82 -13.36
CA ASN A 108 -13.69 7.02 -13.06
C ASN A 108 -14.03 5.55 -12.80
N GLU A 109 -15.12 5.26 -12.07
CA GLU A 109 -15.56 3.88 -11.81
C GLU A 109 -15.93 3.17 -13.11
N ALA A 110 -16.71 3.83 -13.98
CA ALA A 110 -17.06 3.31 -15.28
C ALA A 110 -15.82 3.06 -16.16
N TYR A 111 -14.78 3.91 -16.09
CA TYR A 111 -13.50 3.65 -16.76
C TYR A 111 -12.80 2.40 -16.22
N VAL A 112 -12.62 2.28 -14.90
CA VAL A 112 -11.93 1.11 -14.31
C VAL A 112 -12.68 -0.19 -14.63
N TRP A 113 -14.01 -0.19 -14.56
CA TRP A 113 -14.81 -1.35 -14.97
C TRP A 113 -14.63 -1.70 -16.45
N ARG A 114 -14.60 -0.72 -17.38
CA ARG A 114 -14.36 -0.99 -18.81
C ARG A 114 -13.02 -1.69 -19.04
N VAL A 115 -11.95 -1.25 -18.36
CA VAL A 115 -10.62 -1.86 -18.43
C VAL A 115 -10.67 -3.29 -17.89
N VAL A 116 -11.17 -3.47 -16.67
CA VAL A 116 -11.24 -4.77 -15.98
C VAL A 116 -12.05 -5.80 -16.78
N GLU A 117 -13.14 -5.38 -17.43
CA GLU A 117 -13.98 -6.23 -18.27
C GLU A 117 -13.27 -6.64 -19.58
N ARG A 118 -12.60 -5.70 -20.25
CA ARG A 118 -12.16 -5.87 -21.65
C ARG A 118 -10.70 -6.28 -21.83
N GLU A 119 -9.83 -5.97 -20.88
CA GLU A 119 -8.37 -6.08 -21.05
C GLU A 119 -7.79 -7.18 -20.15
N GLU A 120 -6.47 -7.25 -20.01
CA GLU A 120 -5.77 -7.96 -18.94
C GLU A 120 -4.62 -7.07 -18.44
N PRO A 121 -4.13 -7.19 -17.20
CA PRO A 121 -3.03 -6.37 -16.72
C PRO A 121 -1.76 -6.58 -17.54
N ALA A 122 -1.11 -5.50 -18.00
CA ALA A 122 0.14 -5.60 -18.77
C ALA A 122 1.36 -5.98 -17.89
N GLY A 123 1.21 -5.91 -16.57
CA GLY A 123 2.25 -6.27 -15.61
C GLY A 123 1.83 -5.96 -14.17
N TYR A 124 2.79 -5.93 -13.25
CA TYR A 124 2.56 -5.73 -11.82
C TYR A 124 1.72 -4.48 -11.51
N HIS A 125 2.06 -3.33 -12.08
CA HIS A 125 1.40 -2.05 -11.75
C HIS A 125 -0.08 -2.03 -12.10
N ASP A 126 -0.44 -2.53 -13.28
CA ASP A 126 -1.86 -2.67 -13.64
C ASP A 126 -2.54 -3.68 -12.73
N GLY A 127 -1.86 -4.80 -12.43
CA GLY A 127 -2.39 -5.86 -11.60
C GLY A 127 -2.72 -5.43 -10.17
N VAL A 128 -1.84 -4.66 -9.52
CA VAL A 128 -2.13 -4.10 -8.18
C VAL A 128 -3.23 -3.03 -8.23
N ASN A 129 -3.33 -2.24 -9.31
CA ASN A 129 -4.41 -1.28 -9.49
C ASN A 129 -5.78 -1.96 -9.69
N TRP A 130 -5.83 -3.03 -10.49
CA TRP A 130 -7.01 -3.88 -10.64
C TRP A 130 -7.40 -4.51 -9.30
N LEU A 131 -6.44 -5.13 -8.61
CA LEU A 131 -6.69 -5.86 -7.38
C LEU A 131 -7.18 -4.92 -6.26
N MET A 132 -6.55 -3.76 -6.09
CA MET A 132 -6.97 -2.75 -5.10
C MET A 132 -8.39 -2.25 -5.35
N PHE A 133 -8.79 -2.06 -6.61
CA PHE A 133 -10.18 -1.74 -6.96
C PHE A 133 -11.12 -2.90 -6.63
N LEU A 134 -10.83 -4.10 -7.13
CA LEU A 134 -11.70 -5.28 -6.99
C LEU A 134 -11.88 -5.75 -5.53
N LEU A 135 -10.90 -5.54 -4.66
CA LEU A 135 -11.01 -5.84 -3.23
C LEU A 135 -11.89 -4.84 -2.46
N HIS A 136 -12.20 -3.67 -3.02
CA HIS A 136 -12.92 -2.60 -2.32
C HIS A 136 -14.17 -2.07 -3.03
N ALA A 137 -14.36 -2.37 -4.33
CA ALA A 137 -15.57 -2.02 -5.07
C ALA A 137 -16.85 -2.56 -4.39
N PRO A 138 -17.95 -1.78 -4.35
CA PRO A 138 -19.16 -2.13 -3.60
C PRO A 138 -19.99 -3.24 -4.27
N ASP A 139 -19.99 -3.34 -5.61
CA ASP A 139 -20.58 -4.47 -6.33
C ASP A 139 -19.69 -5.71 -6.19
N ARG A 140 -19.86 -6.42 -5.07
CA ARG A 140 -19.10 -7.64 -4.76
C ARG A 140 -19.31 -8.74 -5.80
N ASN A 141 -20.53 -8.90 -6.31
CA ASN A 141 -20.87 -9.91 -7.30
C ASN A 141 -20.12 -9.67 -8.64
N ARG A 142 -20.04 -8.41 -9.10
CA ARG A 142 -19.24 -8.06 -10.29
C ARG A 142 -17.75 -8.13 -10.01
N ALA A 143 -17.31 -7.73 -8.83
CA ALA A 143 -15.91 -7.80 -8.45
C ALA A 143 -15.40 -9.25 -8.40
N GLU A 144 -16.13 -10.18 -7.78
CA GLU A 144 -15.75 -11.58 -7.64
C GLU A 144 -15.61 -12.30 -8.99
N ARG A 145 -16.52 -12.04 -9.95
CA ARG A 145 -16.37 -12.55 -11.33
C ARG A 145 -15.07 -12.12 -12.00
N HIS A 146 -14.61 -10.89 -11.73
CA HIS A 146 -13.37 -10.35 -12.30
C HIS A 146 -12.13 -10.68 -11.47
N LEU A 147 -12.27 -10.96 -10.17
CA LEU A 147 -11.20 -11.55 -9.37
C LEU A 147 -10.85 -12.95 -9.90
N SER A 148 -11.80 -13.76 -10.36
CA SER A 148 -11.51 -15.04 -11.02
C SER A 148 -10.73 -14.88 -12.34
N LYS A 149 -10.96 -13.79 -13.10
CA LYS A 149 -10.19 -13.44 -14.30
C LYS A 149 -8.76 -12.99 -13.93
N PHE A 150 -8.64 -12.14 -12.92
CA PHE A 150 -7.35 -11.71 -12.37
C PHE A 150 -6.54 -12.89 -11.80
N ASP A 151 -7.20 -13.83 -11.12
CA ASP A 151 -6.62 -15.05 -10.58
C ASP A 151 -6.01 -15.94 -11.68
N ALA A 152 -6.72 -16.09 -12.81
CA ALA A 152 -6.25 -16.82 -13.97
C ALA A 152 -5.08 -16.13 -14.70
N TRP A 153 -4.89 -14.82 -14.52
CA TRP A 153 -3.73 -14.07 -14.99
C TRP A 153 -2.54 -14.18 -14.01
N LEU A 154 -2.79 -14.00 -12.72
CA LEU A 154 -1.77 -14.05 -11.66
C LEU A 154 -1.16 -15.44 -11.50
N GLY A 155 -1.94 -16.50 -11.74
CA GLY A 155 -1.48 -17.88 -11.73
C GLY A 155 -0.61 -18.30 -12.93
N ARG A 156 -0.40 -17.42 -13.93
CA ARG A 156 0.43 -17.76 -15.11
C ARG A 156 1.92 -17.81 -14.73
N PRO A 157 2.71 -18.72 -15.34
CA PRO A 157 4.16 -18.71 -15.21
C PRO A 157 4.74 -17.33 -15.59
N GLY A 158 5.66 -16.82 -14.77
CA GLY A 158 6.31 -15.52 -14.98
C GLY A 158 5.57 -14.29 -14.41
N THR A 159 4.30 -14.39 -13.99
CA THR A 159 3.58 -13.23 -13.41
C THR A 159 4.03 -12.90 -11.97
N ILE A 160 4.31 -13.93 -11.18
CA ILE A 160 4.99 -13.83 -9.88
C ILE A 160 6.40 -14.35 -10.08
N GLU A 161 7.41 -13.51 -9.82
CA GLU A 161 8.80 -13.95 -9.75
C GLU A 161 8.99 -14.81 -8.48
N ARG A 162 9.57 -15.99 -8.68
CA ARG A 162 9.74 -17.05 -7.68
C ARG A 162 11.19 -17.28 -7.28
N ASN A 163 12.14 -16.79 -8.07
CA ASN A 163 13.54 -16.75 -7.66
C ASN A 163 13.74 -15.55 -6.70
N PRO A 164 14.03 -15.80 -5.40
CA PRO A 164 14.22 -14.73 -4.43
C PRO A 164 15.47 -13.89 -4.71
N ASP A 165 16.44 -14.43 -5.46
CA ASP A 165 17.67 -13.76 -5.86
C ASP A 165 17.59 -13.15 -7.28
N ALA A 166 16.42 -13.16 -7.93
CA ALA A 166 16.26 -12.55 -9.26
C ALA A 166 16.60 -11.05 -9.27
N GLU A 167 17.35 -10.61 -10.27
CA GLU A 167 17.81 -9.23 -10.41
C GLU A 167 16.93 -8.39 -11.35
N GLY A 168 17.13 -7.07 -11.31
CA GLY A 168 16.42 -6.12 -12.17
C GLY A 168 14.98 -5.87 -11.73
N TYR A 169 14.14 -5.39 -12.66
CA TYR A 169 12.80 -4.91 -12.35
C TYR A 169 11.74 -6.02 -12.34
N VAL A 170 11.91 -6.96 -11.43
CA VAL A 170 11.01 -8.10 -11.17
C VAL A 170 10.21 -7.87 -9.89
N HIS A 171 9.03 -8.52 -9.80
CA HIS A 171 8.13 -8.39 -8.66
C HIS A 171 7.90 -9.77 -8.06
N LYS A 172 8.47 -9.96 -6.87
CA LYS A 172 8.66 -11.26 -6.22
C LYS A 172 7.45 -11.66 -5.37
N VAL A 173 7.50 -12.88 -4.82
CA VAL A 173 6.46 -13.44 -3.93
C VAL A 173 5.98 -12.44 -2.87
N LEU A 174 6.89 -11.76 -2.16
CA LEU A 174 6.53 -10.80 -1.10
C LEU A 174 6.08 -9.42 -1.59
N ASP A 175 6.23 -9.09 -2.88
CA ASP A 175 5.66 -7.88 -3.47
C ASP A 175 4.18 -8.08 -3.81
N TRP A 176 3.80 -9.31 -4.18
CA TRP A 176 2.41 -9.72 -4.38
C TRP A 176 1.69 -10.12 -3.08
N ALA A 177 2.40 -10.84 -2.19
CA ALA A 177 1.91 -11.31 -0.90
C ALA A 177 2.74 -10.73 0.26
N PRO A 178 2.64 -9.41 0.55
CA PRO A 178 3.36 -8.78 1.67
C PRO A 178 2.82 -9.17 3.05
N ARG A 179 1.75 -9.97 3.13
CA ARG A 179 1.08 -10.42 4.35
C ARG A 179 0.42 -11.81 4.13
N PRO A 180 0.26 -12.66 5.18
CA PRO A 180 -0.46 -13.94 5.07
C PRO A 180 -1.91 -13.84 4.56
N ASP A 181 -2.58 -12.71 4.80
CA ASP A 181 -3.97 -12.43 4.39
C ASP A 181 -4.07 -11.69 3.04
N SER A 182 -2.98 -11.58 2.28
CA SER A 182 -2.98 -10.99 0.94
C SER A 182 -3.73 -11.89 -0.04
N HIS A 183 -4.54 -11.32 -0.94
CA HIS A 183 -5.27 -12.10 -1.96
C HIS A 183 -4.36 -12.99 -2.82
N ALA A 184 -3.13 -12.55 -3.09
CA ALA A 184 -2.14 -13.31 -3.84
C ALA A 184 -1.49 -14.48 -3.06
N ALA A 185 -1.65 -14.55 -1.74
CA ALA A 185 -1.02 -15.58 -0.91
C ALA A 185 -1.45 -17.01 -1.29
N LYS A 186 -2.62 -17.17 -1.93
CA LYS A 186 -3.12 -18.46 -2.46
C LYS A 186 -2.37 -18.99 -3.70
N PHE A 187 -1.48 -18.21 -4.30
CA PHE A 187 -0.68 -18.59 -5.49
C PHE A 187 0.78 -18.96 -5.17
N VAL A 188 1.15 -18.90 -3.89
CA VAL A 188 2.52 -19.11 -3.41
C VAL A 188 2.51 -20.12 -2.27
N THR A 189 3.54 -20.96 -2.22
CA THR A 189 3.74 -21.97 -1.21
C THR A 189 4.38 -21.37 0.05
N GLU A 190 4.19 -22.04 1.19
CA GLU A 190 4.87 -21.65 2.44
C GLU A 190 6.40 -21.71 2.30
N SER A 191 6.93 -22.62 1.47
CA SER A 191 8.35 -22.69 1.10
C SER A 191 8.82 -21.43 0.36
N GLU A 192 8.14 -21.02 -0.71
CA GLU A 192 8.49 -19.82 -1.47
C GLU A 192 8.43 -18.57 -0.58
N VAL A 193 7.40 -18.45 0.27
CA VAL A 193 7.29 -17.35 1.24
C VAL A 193 8.45 -17.34 2.23
N ARG A 194 8.80 -18.49 2.82
CA ARG A 194 9.90 -18.59 3.79
C ARG A 194 11.25 -18.23 3.16
N GLU A 195 11.54 -18.76 1.97
CA GLU A 195 12.77 -18.49 1.23
C GLU A 195 12.93 -17.00 0.88
N HIS A 196 11.83 -16.34 0.50
CA HIS A 196 11.83 -14.89 0.27
C HIS A 196 11.96 -14.09 1.57
N LEU A 197 11.40 -14.54 2.70
CA LEU A 197 11.57 -13.88 3.99
C LEU A 197 13.00 -14.00 4.50
N GLU A 198 13.63 -15.17 4.36
CA GLU A 198 15.04 -15.39 4.68
C GLU A 198 15.94 -14.50 3.81
N THR A 199 15.67 -14.45 2.49
CA THR A 199 16.39 -13.57 1.57
C THR A 199 16.18 -12.10 1.91
N LEU A 200 14.97 -11.71 2.30
CA LEU A 200 14.68 -10.37 2.76
C LEU A 200 15.50 -10.02 4.02
N VAL A 201 15.58 -10.90 5.01
CA VAL A 201 16.42 -10.69 6.20
C VAL A 201 17.91 -10.57 5.82
N ARG A 202 18.43 -11.45 4.94
CA ARG A 202 19.83 -11.39 4.47
C ARG A 202 20.17 -10.08 3.73
N LEU A 203 19.20 -9.46 3.07
CA LEU A 203 19.39 -8.21 2.30
C LEU A 203 19.30 -6.93 3.15
N GLN A 204 19.03 -7.02 4.45
CA GLN A 204 19.09 -5.85 5.33
C GLN A 204 20.55 -5.38 5.45
N ARG A 205 20.76 -4.06 5.28
CA ARG A 205 22.09 -3.45 5.39
C ARG A 205 22.37 -3.02 6.83
N GLU A 206 23.63 -2.69 7.12
CA GLU A 206 24.09 -2.23 8.45
C GLU A 206 23.33 -0.99 8.97
N ASP A 207 22.79 -0.15 8.08
CA ASP A 207 21.95 1.00 8.43
C ASP A 207 20.49 0.62 8.79
N GLY A 208 20.18 -0.68 8.84
CA GLY A 208 18.85 -1.23 9.10
C GLY A 208 17.88 -1.12 7.92
N GLY A 209 18.30 -0.52 6.81
CA GLY A 209 17.49 -0.34 5.61
C GLY A 209 17.77 -1.38 4.52
N TRP A 210 16.89 -1.41 3.52
CA TRP A 210 17.02 -2.29 2.35
C TRP A 210 17.53 -1.53 1.11
N PRO A 211 18.20 -2.20 0.15
CA PRO A 211 18.44 -1.64 -1.17
C PRO A 211 17.13 -1.53 -1.98
N ILE A 212 17.19 -0.79 -3.08
CA ILE A 212 16.21 -0.89 -4.17
C ILE A 212 16.78 -1.78 -5.28
N HIS A 213 15.91 -2.44 -6.06
CA HIS A 213 16.32 -3.40 -7.09
C HIS A 213 16.17 -2.87 -8.53
N TRP A 214 15.78 -1.60 -8.68
CA TRP A 214 15.68 -0.91 -9.97
C TRP A 214 16.70 0.21 -10.08
N GLN A 215 17.02 0.58 -11.33
CA GLN A 215 17.91 1.70 -11.61
C GLN A 215 17.35 3.01 -11.04
N THR A 216 18.09 3.66 -10.15
CA THR A 216 17.77 5.01 -9.68
C THR A 216 18.16 6.07 -10.72
N VAL A 217 17.49 7.21 -10.64
CA VAL A 217 17.79 8.39 -11.47
C VAL A 217 18.65 9.44 -10.74
N SER A 218 18.80 9.31 -9.42
CA SER A 218 19.73 10.10 -8.62
C SER A 218 19.97 9.47 -7.23
N PRO A 219 21.06 9.83 -6.52
CA PRO A 219 21.26 9.41 -5.13
C PRO A 219 20.14 9.88 -4.19
N GLY A 220 19.57 11.06 -4.43
CA GLY A 220 18.43 11.58 -3.65
C GLY A 220 17.15 10.74 -3.84
N ALA A 221 16.87 10.32 -5.08
CA ALA A 221 15.76 9.43 -5.37
C ALA A 221 15.97 8.04 -4.75
N GLU A 222 17.21 7.53 -4.75
CA GLU A 222 17.55 6.27 -4.09
C GLU A 222 17.28 6.35 -2.58
N LEU A 223 17.78 7.38 -1.90
CA LEU A 223 17.58 7.56 -0.44
C LEU A 223 16.09 7.64 -0.07
N ALA A 224 15.30 8.41 -0.84
CA ALA A 224 13.86 8.51 -0.62
C ALA A 224 13.15 7.15 -0.79
N TRP A 225 13.46 6.41 -1.85
CA TRP A 225 12.88 5.09 -2.10
C TRP A 225 13.35 4.02 -1.12
N ARG A 226 14.62 4.04 -0.69
CA ARG A 226 15.13 3.15 0.38
C ARG A 226 14.37 3.36 1.68
N GLY A 227 14.04 4.61 2.03
CA GLY A 227 13.20 4.93 3.20
C GLY A 227 11.81 4.30 3.11
N TRP A 228 11.12 4.48 1.98
CA TRP A 228 9.81 3.85 1.72
C TRP A 228 9.88 2.31 1.77
N ILE A 229 10.80 1.71 1.02
CA ILE A 229 10.96 0.26 0.96
C ILE A 229 11.28 -0.31 2.33
N THR A 230 12.14 0.32 3.13
CA THR A 230 12.45 -0.13 4.50
C THR A 230 11.19 -0.23 5.36
N VAL A 231 10.29 0.75 5.30
CA VAL A 231 9.00 0.70 6.03
C VAL A 231 8.12 -0.45 5.54
N GLU A 232 8.02 -0.66 4.22
CA GLU A 232 7.23 -1.76 3.66
C GLU A 232 7.81 -3.15 4.01
N ARG A 233 9.14 -3.32 3.95
CA ARG A 233 9.80 -4.58 4.32
C ARG A 233 9.64 -4.89 5.82
N LEU A 234 9.74 -3.89 6.70
CA LEU A 234 9.44 -4.06 8.12
C LEU A 234 7.97 -4.44 8.38
N LYS A 235 7.02 -3.87 7.61
CA LYS A 235 5.60 -4.25 7.68
C LYS A 235 5.38 -5.70 7.23
N THR A 236 6.08 -6.15 6.18
CA THR A 236 6.03 -7.54 5.70
C THR A 236 6.61 -8.51 6.73
N LEU A 237 7.83 -8.27 7.22
CA LEU A 237 8.48 -9.11 8.23
C LEU A 237 7.61 -9.27 9.49
N ARG A 238 7.01 -8.17 9.97
CA ARG A 238 6.06 -8.21 11.09
C ARG A 238 4.78 -8.97 10.77
N ALA A 239 4.24 -8.83 9.56
CA ALA A 239 3.01 -9.52 9.16
C ALA A 239 3.18 -11.05 9.10
N TYR A 240 4.41 -11.53 8.85
CA TYR A 240 4.79 -12.94 8.89
C TYR A 240 5.39 -13.38 10.24
N GLY A 241 5.44 -12.51 11.25
CA GLY A 241 5.93 -12.85 12.60
C GLY A 241 7.45 -13.05 12.70
N VAL A 242 8.23 -12.50 11.76
CA VAL A 242 9.70 -12.52 11.80
C VAL A 242 10.25 -11.50 12.80
N ILE A 243 9.52 -10.38 13.03
CA ILE A 243 9.83 -9.28 13.96
C ILE A 243 8.56 -8.70 14.62
#